data_AF-A0A7X8FG38-F1
#
_entry.id   AF-A0A7X8FG38-F1
#
_cell.length_a   1.000
_cell.length_b   1.000
_cell.length_c   1.000
_cell.angle_alpha   90.00
_cell.angle_beta   90.00
_cell.angle_gamma   90.00
#
_symmetry.space_group_name_H-M   'P 1'
#
loop_
_entity.id
_entity.type
_entity.pdbx_description
1 polymer ?
#
loop_
_entity_poly.entity_id
_entity_poly.type
_entity_poly.pdbx_seq_one_letter_code
_entity_poly.pdbx_strand_id
1 'polypeptide(L)'
;MTEIILTEDGSHTLYVPELKELYHSIHGAVQESRFIFIDNGFRYSPASPLRIFEAGFGTGLNALLTAIESSAAQRKVFYTSVEKYPLPSHITSKLNYSALFPDTAPVFCLIHSCPWNTAYD
;
A
#
# COMPACT_ATOMS: atom_id res chain seq x y z
N MET A 1 13.19 -16.74 0.24
CA MET A 1 13.48 -15.30 0.44
C MET A 1 12.53 -14.53 -0.45
N THR A 2 11.89 -13.48 0.05
CA THR A 2 10.94 -12.67 -0.72
C THR A 2 11.65 -11.95 -1.87
N GLU A 3 11.05 -11.99 -3.06
CA GLU A 3 11.62 -11.42 -4.30
C GLU A 3 10.75 -10.29 -4.81
N ILE A 4 11.36 -9.21 -5.31
CA ILE A 4 10.64 -8.11 -5.98
C ILE A 4 10.45 -8.47 -7.44
N ILE A 5 9.21 -8.42 -7.92
CA ILE A 5 8.84 -8.73 -9.29
C ILE A 5 8.15 -7.53 -9.92
N LEU A 6 8.43 -7.27 -11.19
CA LEU A 6 7.74 -6.25 -12.00
C LEU A 6 6.46 -6.87 -12.59
N THR A 7 5.31 -6.21 -12.38
CA THR A 7 4.01 -6.59 -12.93
C THR A 7 3.79 -5.99 -14.32
N GLU A 8 2.75 -6.45 -15.03
CA GLU A 8 2.46 -5.99 -16.40
C GLU A 8 2.11 -4.48 -16.49
N ASP A 9 1.59 -3.90 -15.41
CA ASP A 9 1.35 -2.44 -15.31
C ASP A 9 2.60 -1.63 -14.92
N GLY A 10 3.77 -2.28 -14.84
CA GLY A 10 5.05 -1.66 -14.49
C GLY A 10 5.25 -1.37 -13.01
N SER A 11 4.35 -1.82 -12.13
CA SER A 11 4.53 -1.72 -10.68
C SER A 11 5.24 -2.91 -10.05
N HIS A 12 5.84 -2.71 -8.89
CA HIS A 12 6.46 -3.81 -8.15
C HIS A 12 5.43 -4.57 -7.30
N THR A 13 5.52 -5.89 -7.34
CA THR A 13 4.89 -6.83 -6.39
C THR A 13 5.98 -7.64 -5.67
N LEU A 14 5.59 -8.44 -4.69
CA LEU A 14 6.48 -9.37 -3.99
C LEU A 14 6.04 -10.80 -4.21
N TYR A 15 6.99 -11.69 -4.45
CA TYR A 15 6.77 -13.13 -4.45
C TYR A 15 7.33 -13.77 -3.19
N VAL A 16 6.54 -14.65 -2.57
CA VAL A 16 6.96 -15.45 -1.41
C VAL A 16 7.09 -16.91 -1.83
N PRO A 17 8.32 -17.39 -2.14
CA PRO A 17 8.54 -18.76 -2.59
C PRO A 17 8.00 -19.82 -1.63
N GLU A 18 8.05 -19.55 -0.33
CA GLU A 18 7.61 -20.47 0.72
C GLU A 18 6.08 -20.71 0.68
N LEU A 19 5.32 -19.73 0.20
CA LEU A 19 3.86 -19.81 0.04
C LEU A 19 3.44 -20.06 -1.41
N LYS A 20 4.35 -19.85 -2.39
CA LYS A 20 4.06 -19.80 -3.82
C LYS A 20 3.00 -18.75 -4.18
N GLU A 21 3.04 -17.62 -3.47
CA GLU A 21 2.04 -16.55 -3.59
C GLU A 21 2.69 -15.20 -3.92
N LEU A 22 1.92 -14.35 -4.59
CA LEU A 22 2.25 -12.96 -4.84
C LEU A 22 1.49 -12.04 -3.87
N TYR A 23 2.09 -10.91 -3.50
CA TYR A 23 1.41 -9.90 -2.67
C TYR A 23 0.29 -9.19 -3.44
N HIS A 24 0.49 -9.00 -4.74
CA HIS A 24 -0.45 -8.40 -5.69
C HIS A 24 -0.39 -9.14 -7.02
N SER A 25 -1.46 -9.04 -7.81
CA SER A 25 -1.56 -9.69 -9.12
C SER A 25 -0.37 -9.38 -10.03
N ILE A 26 0.11 -10.41 -10.73
CA ILE A 26 1.17 -10.26 -11.74
C ILE A 26 0.72 -9.39 -12.93
N HIS A 27 -0.59 -9.31 -13.18
CA HIS A 27 -1.18 -8.51 -14.25
C HIS A 27 -1.20 -7.01 -13.93
N GLY A 28 -0.92 -6.61 -12.68
CA GLY A 28 -0.74 -5.22 -12.32
C GLY A 28 -1.13 -4.89 -10.89
N ALA A 29 -0.14 -4.63 -10.02
CA ALA A 29 -0.41 -4.36 -8.61
C ALA A 29 -1.13 -3.02 -8.41
N VAL A 30 -0.73 -1.97 -9.14
CA VAL A 30 -1.36 -0.65 -9.07
C VAL A 30 -2.75 -0.69 -9.70
N GLN A 31 -2.91 -1.33 -10.85
CA GLN A 31 -4.18 -1.42 -11.55
C GLN A 31 -5.23 -2.14 -10.69
N GLU A 32 -4.89 -3.31 -10.15
CA GLU A 32 -5.74 -4.07 -9.24
C GLU A 32 -6.10 -3.26 -7.99
N SER A 33 -5.09 -2.68 -7.33
CA SER A 33 -5.30 -1.94 -6.08
C SER A 33 -6.19 -0.70 -6.27
N ARG A 34 -6.03 0.02 -7.40
CA ARG A 34 -6.90 1.14 -7.76
C ARG A 34 -8.35 0.68 -7.94
N PHE A 35 -8.55 -0.35 -8.74
CA PHE A 35 -9.90 -0.84 -9.02
C PHE A 35 -10.61 -1.33 -7.75
N ILE A 36 -9.94 -2.19 -6.96
CA ILE A 36 -10.57 -2.82 -5.80
C ILE A 36 -10.71 -1.83 -4.64
N PHE A 37 -9.61 -1.21 -4.20
CA PHE A 37 -9.59 -0.47 -2.93
C PHE A 37 -9.93 1.01 -3.10
N ILE A 38 -9.62 1.62 -4.24
CA ILE A 38 -9.93 3.04 -4.47
C ILE A 38 -11.30 3.20 -5.11
N ASP A 39 -11.54 2.61 -6.27
CA ASP A 39 -12.79 2.78 -7.01
C ASP A 39 -13.96 2.11 -6.31
N ASN A 40 -13.82 0.83 -5.93
CA ASN A 40 -14.89 0.07 -5.29
C ASN A 40 -14.86 0.13 -3.74
N GLY A 41 -13.86 0.78 -3.16
CA GLY A 41 -13.73 0.96 -1.70
C GLY A 41 -13.88 2.42 -1.28
N PHE A 42 -12.79 3.19 -1.41
CA PHE A 42 -12.70 4.58 -0.99
C PHE A 42 -13.80 5.45 -1.62
N ARG A 43 -13.95 5.41 -2.95
CA ARG A 43 -14.88 6.27 -3.70
C ARG A 43 -16.35 5.83 -3.53
N TYR A 44 -16.58 4.54 -3.32
CA TYR A 44 -17.91 4.01 -3.09
C TYR A 44 -18.49 4.41 -1.73
N SER A 45 -17.65 4.46 -0.69
CA SER A 45 -18.11 4.82 0.66
C SER A 45 -18.38 6.33 0.78
N PRO A 46 -19.53 6.77 1.30
CA PRO A 46 -19.82 8.20 1.52
C PRO A 46 -19.27 8.76 2.86
N ALA A 47 -18.67 7.93 3.72
CA ALA A 47 -18.31 8.32 5.10
C ALA A 47 -17.29 9.48 5.18
N SER A 48 -17.52 10.50 6.01
CA SER A 48 -16.56 11.58 6.22
C SER A 48 -16.51 11.98 7.70
N PRO A 49 -15.41 11.70 8.44
CA PRO A 49 -14.15 11.11 7.97
C PRO A 49 -14.32 9.63 7.58
N LEU A 50 -13.56 9.18 6.58
CA LEU A 50 -13.48 7.77 6.22
C LEU A 50 -12.54 7.05 7.19
N ARG A 51 -12.94 5.85 7.64
CA ARG A 51 -12.12 4.99 8.48
C ARG A 51 -11.89 3.68 7.74
N ILE A 52 -10.63 3.34 7.48
CA ILE A 52 -10.24 2.15 6.74
C ILE A 52 -9.46 1.24 7.68
N PHE A 53 -9.84 -0.03 7.70
CA PHE A 53 -9.09 -1.10 8.34
C PHE A 53 -8.53 -2.01 7.26
N GLU A 54 -7.24 -2.32 7.33
CA GLU A 54 -6.54 -3.26 6.47
C GLU A 54 -5.94 -4.39 7.31
N ALA A 55 -6.11 -5.63 6.86
CA ALA A 55 -5.43 -6.78 7.43
C ALA A 55 -4.42 -7.31 6.40
N GLY A 56 -3.12 -7.20 6.73
CA GLY A 56 -2.03 -7.45 5.80
C GLY A 56 -1.58 -6.17 5.10
N PHE A 57 -0.74 -5.39 5.78
CA PHE A 57 -0.20 -4.13 5.26
C PHE A 57 0.68 -4.34 4.02
N GLY A 58 1.41 -5.45 3.99
CA GLY A 58 2.24 -5.87 2.87
C GLY A 58 3.18 -4.77 2.37
N THR A 59 3.07 -4.42 1.08
CA THR A 59 3.93 -3.41 0.43
C THR A 59 3.56 -1.97 0.77
N GLY A 60 2.48 -1.73 1.51
CA GLY A 60 1.97 -0.39 1.78
C GLY A 60 1.31 0.31 0.58
N LEU A 61 1.13 -0.40 -0.55
CA LEU A 61 0.56 0.17 -1.78
C LEU A 61 -0.85 0.74 -1.57
N ASN A 62 -1.72 0.01 -0.88
CA ASN A 62 -3.10 0.45 -0.63
C ASN A 62 -3.15 1.70 0.24
N ALA A 63 -2.31 1.78 1.27
CA ALA A 63 -2.18 2.96 2.12
C ALA A 63 -1.66 4.17 1.33
N LEU A 64 -0.66 3.97 0.46
CA LEU A 64 -0.13 5.02 -0.42
C LEU A 64 -1.21 5.55 -1.38
N LEU A 65 -1.90 4.66 -2.09
CA LEU A 65 -2.97 5.04 -3.02
C LEU A 65 -4.13 5.75 -2.29
N THR A 66 -4.47 5.28 -1.09
CA THR A 66 -5.46 5.95 -0.24
C THR A 66 -5.01 7.35 0.14
N ALA A 67 -3.74 7.53 0.53
CA ALA A 67 -3.21 8.85 0.87
C ALA A 67 -3.28 9.82 -0.32
N ILE A 68 -2.90 9.36 -1.51
CA ILE A 68 -3.00 10.13 -2.77
C ILE A 68 -4.46 10.55 -3.02
N GLU A 69 -5.39 9.60 -2.99
CA GLU A 69 -6.80 9.86 -3.28
C GLU A 69 -7.44 10.77 -2.21
N SER A 70 -7.09 10.57 -0.93
CA SER A 70 -7.58 11.39 0.18
C SER A 70 -7.17 12.85 0.04
N SER A 71 -5.94 13.10 -0.41
CA SER A 71 -5.42 14.44 -0.69
C SER A 71 -6.17 15.06 -1.87
N ALA A 72 -6.33 14.33 -2.98
CA ALA A 72 -7.06 14.82 -4.15
C ALA A 72 -8.53 15.15 -3.85
N ALA A 73 -9.20 14.30 -3.07
CA ALA A 73 -10.60 14.48 -2.68
C ALA A 73 -10.81 15.40 -1.47
N GLN A 74 -9.72 15.92 -0.86
CA GLN A 74 -9.75 16.70 0.38
C GLN A 74 -10.57 16.01 1.51
N ARG A 75 -10.46 14.69 1.59
CA ARG A 75 -11.25 13.86 2.52
C ARG A 75 -10.37 13.36 3.65
N LYS A 76 -10.76 13.65 4.90
CA LYS A 76 -10.07 13.12 6.07
C LYS A 76 -10.22 11.60 6.15
N VAL A 77 -9.10 10.89 6.23
CA VAL A 77 -9.03 9.43 6.37
C VAL A 77 -8.29 9.07 7.66
N PHE A 78 -8.83 8.08 8.39
CA PHE A 78 -8.09 7.33 9.40
C PHE A 78 -7.81 5.94 8.83
N TYR A 79 -6.53 5.62 8.67
CA TYR A 79 -6.08 4.33 8.13
C TYR A 79 -5.45 3.52 9.25
N THR A 80 -5.94 2.32 9.49
CA THR A 80 -5.41 1.40 10.49
C THR A 80 -5.10 0.09 9.82
N SER A 81 -3.89 -0.42 9.99
CA SER A 81 -3.47 -1.70 9.41
C SER A 81 -2.80 -2.57 10.46
N VAL A 82 -2.93 -3.88 10.29
CA VAL A 82 -2.20 -4.88 11.06
C VAL A 82 -1.37 -5.73 10.13
N GLU A 83 -0.12 -5.99 10.51
CA GLU A 83 0.81 -6.80 9.73
C GLU A 83 1.62 -7.70 10.66
N LYS A 84 1.63 -9.00 10.34
CA LYS A 84 2.35 -10.00 11.13
C LYS A 84 3.85 -9.97 10.83
N TYR A 85 4.22 -9.67 9.59
CA TYR A 85 5.61 -9.65 9.13
C TYR A 85 5.92 -8.38 8.33
N PRO A 86 6.07 -7.22 9.00
CA PRO A 86 6.37 -5.97 8.31
C PRO A 86 7.63 -6.08 7.46
N LEU A 87 7.55 -5.58 6.22
CA LEU A 87 8.69 -5.63 5.31
C LEU A 87 9.84 -4.76 5.83
N PRO A 88 11.08 -5.26 5.78
CA PRO A 88 12.24 -4.49 6.20
C PRO A 88 12.52 -3.35 5.21
N SER A 89 13.11 -2.26 5.71
CA SER A 89 13.36 -1.04 4.94
C SER A 89 14.19 -1.24 3.67
N HIS A 90 15.08 -2.24 3.64
CA HIS A 90 15.89 -2.57 2.47
C HIS A 90 15.09 -3.21 1.31
N ILE A 91 13.88 -3.70 1.58
CA ILE A 91 12.92 -4.16 0.56
C ILE A 91 12.03 -2.99 0.14
N THR A 92 11.43 -2.28 1.11
CA THR A 92 10.47 -1.22 0.81
C THR A 92 11.12 -0.06 0.04
N SER A 93 12.39 0.26 0.31
CA SER A 93 13.15 1.28 -0.43
C SER A 93 13.43 0.94 -1.90
N LYS A 94 13.30 -0.34 -2.29
CA LYS A 94 13.47 -0.81 -3.67
C LYS A 94 12.15 -0.88 -4.44
N LEU A 95 11.01 -0.68 -3.79
CA LEU A 95 9.72 -0.63 -4.46
C LEU A 95 9.65 0.63 -5.33
N ASN A 96 9.12 0.49 -6.55
CA ASN A 96 9.15 1.56 -7.55
C ASN A 96 7.95 2.52 -7.44
N TYR A 97 7.17 2.46 -6.36
CA TYR A 97 5.95 3.27 -6.22
C TYR A 97 6.24 4.77 -6.22
N SER A 98 7.33 5.20 -5.59
CA SER A 98 7.78 6.60 -5.64
C SER A 98 8.16 7.07 -7.04
N ALA A 99 8.57 6.17 -7.94
CA ALA A 99 8.84 6.51 -9.34
C ALA A 99 7.55 6.59 -10.17
N LEU A 100 6.57 5.73 -9.87
CA LEU A 100 5.25 5.75 -10.49
C LEU A 100 4.40 6.95 -10.03
N PHE A 101 4.66 7.43 -8.81
CA PHE A 101 3.97 8.56 -8.18
C PHE A 101 5.00 9.56 -7.61
N PRO A 102 5.62 10.41 -8.48
CA PRO A 102 6.82 11.20 -8.18
C PRO A 102 6.76 12.07 -6.91
N ASP A 103 5.58 12.59 -6.55
CA ASP A 103 5.42 13.50 -5.40
C ASP A 103 5.12 12.77 -4.08
N THR A 104 5.05 11.45 -4.10
CA THR A 104 4.56 10.66 -2.96
C THR A 104 5.67 9.99 -2.17
N ALA A 105 6.93 10.14 -2.61
CA ALA A 105 8.08 9.58 -1.93
C ALA A 105 8.16 9.94 -0.43
N PRO A 106 7.91 11.21 0.00
CA PRO A 106 7.91 11.54 1.42
C PRO A 106 6.81 10.81 2.20
N VAL A 107 5.62 10.70 1.62
CA VAL A 107 4.48 10.00 2.23
C VAL A 107 4.76 8.51 2.32
N PHE A 108 5.32 7.91 1.26
CA PHE A 108 5.68 6.50 1.26
C PHE A 108 6.75 6.17 2.31
N CYS A 109 7.76 7.03 2.44
CA CYS A 109 8.76 6.91 3.51
C CYS A 109 8.13 7.02 4.90
N LEU A 110 7.21 7.97 5.11
CA LEU A 110 6.51 8.15 6.38
C LEU A 110 5.66 6.93 6.74
N ILE A 111 4.94 6.38 5.75
CA ILE A 111 4.12 5.18 5.90
C ILE A 111 4.97 4.00 6.43
N HIS A 112 6.19 3.83 5.90
CA HIS A 112 7.08 2.73 6.31
C HIS A 112 7.99 3.04 7.51
N SER A 113 8.09 4.30 7.95
CA SER A 113 8.86 4.67 9.14
C SER A 113 8.06 4.54 10.44
N CYS A 114 6.76 4.28 10.35
CA CYS A 114 5.90 4.01 11.49
C CYS A 114 6.44 2.83 12.34
N PRO A 115 6.56 2.99 13.66
CA PRO A 115 7.04 1.92 14.52
C PRO A 115 6.00 0.81 14.65
N TRP A 116 6.37 -0.40 14.26
CA TRP A 116 5.55 -1.61 14.47
C TRP A 116 5.67 -2.08 15.91
N ASN A 117 4.62 -2.70 16.44
CA ASN A 117 4.57 -3.27 17.80
C ASN A 117 4.84 -2.25 18.93
N THR A 118 4.49 -0.99 18.71
CA THR A 118 4.47 0.03 19.76
C THR A 118 3.03 0.33 20.14
N ALA A 119 2.79 0.61 21.42
CA ALA A 119 1.47 1.03 21.87
C ALA A 119 1.13 2.39 21.22
N TYR A 120 -0.11 2.52 20.75
CA TYR A 120 -0.68 3.82 20.41
C TYR A 120 -0.95 4.55 21.73
N ASP A 121 -0.38 5.75 21.89
CA ASP A 121 -0.77 6.70 22.95
C ASP A 121 -2.12 7.36 22.63
#